data_AF-A0A7W1YYW6-F1
#
_entry.id   AF-A0A7W1YYW6-F1
#
_cell.length_a   1.000
_cell.length_b   1.000
_cell.length_c   1.000
_cell.angle_alpha   90.00
_cell.angle_beta   90.00
_cell.angle_gamma   90.00
#
_symmetry.space_group_name_H-M   'P 1'
#
loop_
_entity.id
_entity.type
_entity.pdbx_description
1 polymer ?
#
loop_
_entity_poly.entity_id
_entity_poly.type
_entity_poly.pdbx_seq_one_letter_code
_entity_poly.pdbx_strand_id
1 'polypeptide(L)'
;LRLAQMKDAGTAKHYHISMAKMNNVEIALDAARTARDLLGGVGILDEHQCFRHMCNLESVKTYEGTHDIHLLVLGEHITGLPAFAG
;
A
#
# COMPACT_ATOMS: atom_id res chain seq x y z
N LEU A 1 -3.68 1.23 -13.94
CA LEU A 1 -3.81 0.71 -15.33
C LEU A 1 -2.50 0.11 -15.86
N ARG A 2 -1.34 0.78 -15.77
CA ARG A 2 -0.08 0.30 -16.36
C ARG A 2 0.38 -1.09 -15.88
N LEU A 3 0.36 -1.37 -14.58
CA LEU A 3 0.77 -2.67 -14.05
C LEU A 3 -0.09 -3.83 -14.60
N ALA A 4 -1.41 -3.62 -14.74
CA ALA A 4 -2.31 -4.61 -15.32
C ALA A 4 -1.92 -4.93 -16.77
N GLN A 5 -1.70 -3.90 -17.59
CA GLN A 5 -1.25 -4.08 -18.98
C GLN A 5 0.10 -4.84 -19.07
N MET A 6 1.03 -4.55 -18.17
CA MET A 6 2.32 -5.27 -18.11
C MET A 6 2.13 -6.74 -17.71
N LYS A 7 1.20 -7.01 -16.79
CA LYS A 7 0.86 -8.37 -16.36
C LYS A 7 0.24 -9.15 -17.53
N ASP A 8 -0.71 -8.57 -18.24
CA ASP A 8 -1.37 -9.20 -19.40
C ASP A 8 -0.37 -9.49 -20.53
N ALA A 9 0.62 -8.60 -20.72
CA ALA A 9 1.70 -8.79 -21.69
C ALA A 9 2.83 -9.72 -21.19
N GLY A 10 2.76 -10.27 -19.97
CA GLY A 10 3.81 -11.12 -19.40
C GLY A 10 5.13 -10.39 -19.08
N THR A 11 5.11 -9.05 -19.05
CA THR A 11 6.29 -8.20 -18.83
C THR A 11 6.38 -7.66 -17.40
N ALA A 12 5.35 -7.84 -16.59
CA ALA A 12 5.38 -7.49 -15.17
C ALA A 12 6.47 -8.30 -14.43
N LYS A 13 7.12 -7.65 -13.48
CA LYS A 13 8.16 -8.23 -12.61
C LYS A 13 7.73 -8.07 -11.17
N HIS A 14 8.29 -8.88 -10.26
CA HIS A 14 7.92 -8.85 -8.84
C HIS A 14 8.07 -7.44 -8.22
N TYR A 15 9.14 -6.70 -8.55
CA TYR A 15 9.35 -5.35 -8.04
C TYR A 15 8.30 -4.34 -8.54
N HIS A 16 7.72 -4.53 -9.74
CA HIS A 16 6.59 -3.72 -10.21
C HIS A 16 5.35 -3.95 -9.35
N ILE A 17 5.13 -5.18 -8.88
CA ILE A 17 4.02 -5.53 -8.00
C ILE A 17 4.26 -4.94 -6.61
N SER A 18 5.47 -5.10 -6.05
CA SER A 18 5.86 -4.49 -4.77
C SER A 18 5.64 -2.98 -4.75
N MET A 19 6.09 -2.29 -5.80
CA MET A 19 5.90 -0.83 -5.94
C MET A 19 4.43 -0.44 -5.90
N ALA A 20 3.59 -1.12 -6.70
CA ALA A 20 2.18 -0.79 -6.79
C ALA A 20 1.43 -1.08 -5.49
N LYS A 21 1.71 -2.22 -4.82
CA LYS A 21 1.09 -2.55 -3.53
C LYS A 21 1.46 -1.51 -2.48
N MET A 22 2.75 -1.26 -2.31
CA MET A 22 3.28 -0.32 -1.32
C MET A 22 2.65 1.07 -1.48
N ASN A 23 2.73 1.64 -2.68
CA ASN A 23 2.26 2.99 -2.96
C ASN A 23 0.73 3.13 -2.86
N ASN A 24 -0.03 2.18 -3.42
CA ASN A 24 -1.49 2.29 -3.41
C ASN A 24 -2.08 2.15 -2.01
N VAL A 25 -1.51 1.26 -1.19
CA VAL A 25 -2.00 1.06 0.18
C VAL A 25 -1.67 2.27 1.06
N GLU A 26 -0.48 2.86 0.91
CA GLU A 26 -0.10 4.08 1.61
C GLU A 26 -1.03 5.25 1.27
N ILE A 27 -1.21 5.55 -0.02
CA ILE A 27 -2.10 6.63 -0.46
C ILE A 27 -3.54 6.38 -0.01
N ALA A 28 -4.03 5.14 -0.10
CA ALA A 28 -5.38 4.81 0.34
C ALA A 28 -5.56 5.01 1.86
N LEU A 29 -4.57 4.60 2.66
CA LEU A 29 -4.62 4.76 4.11
C LEU A 29 -4.61 6.24 4.50
N ASP A 30 -3.77 7.05 3.87
CA ASP A 30 -3.73 8.50 4.12
C ASP A 30 -5.01 9.20 3.66
N ALA A 31 -5.61 8.76 2.55
CA ALA A 31 -6.92 9.22 2.13
C ALA A 31 -8.02 8.86 3.14
N ALA A 32 -7.99 7.65 3.69
CA ALA A 32 -8.95 7.21 4.70
C ALA A 32 -8.80 8.00 6.02
N ARG A 33 -7.56 8.28 6.45
CA ARG A 33 -7.27 9.15 7.60
C ARG A 33 -7.78 10.57 7.38
N THR A 34 -7.49 11.15 6.22
CA THR A 34 -7.98 12.48 5.83
C THR A 34 -9.51 12.53 5.85
N ALA A 35 -10.18 11.53 5.28
CA ALA A 35 -11.64 11.44 5.28
C ALA A 35 -12.22 11.32 6.71
N ARG A 36 -11.59 10.52 7.58
CA ARG A 36 -11.98 10.45 8.99
C ARG A 36 -11.81 11.80 9.67
N ASP A 37 -10.70 12.49 9.46
CA ASP A 37 -10.44 13.78 10.10
C ASP A 37 -11.44 14.85 9.67
N LEU A 38 -11.79 14.91 8.38
CA LEU A 38 -12.80 15.82 7.84
C LEU A 38 -14.18 15.63 8.48
N LEU A 39 -14.55 14.40 8.82
CA LEU A 39 -15.83 14.06 9.45
C LEU A 39 -15.83 14.26 10.97
N GLY A 40 -14.67 14.53 11.59
CA GLY A 40 -14.56 14.76 13.03
C GLY A 40 -15.25 13.67 13.86
N GLY A 41 -16.07 14.07 14.83
CA GLY A 41 -16.76 13.15 15.74
C GLY A 41 -17.68 12.15 15.03
N VAL A 42 -18.37 12.54 13.96
CA VAL A 42 -19.27 11.62 13.24
C VAL A 42 -18.51 10.61 12.39
N GLY A 43 -17.24 10.87 12.08
CA GLY A 43 -16.40 9.96 11.30
C GLY A 43 -16.07 8.64 12.01
N ILE A 44 -16.33 8.50 13.31
CA ILE A 44 -16.16 7.22 14.04
C ILE A 44 -17.40 6.34 14.01
N LEU A 45 -18.54 6.88 13.58
CA LEU A 45 -19.81 6.19 13.62
C LEU A 45 -19.92 5.19 12.46
N ASP A 46 -20.71 4.14 12.64
CA ASP A 46 -20.86 3.07 11.64
C ASP A 46 -21.58 3.55 10.37
N GLU A 47 -22.33 4.66 10.43
CA GLU A 47 -22.95 5.29 9.25
C GLU A 47 -21.89 5.83 8.27
N HIS A 48 -20.68 6.14 8.75
CA HIS A 48 -19.57 6.64 7.95
C HIS A 48 -18.44 5.61 7.84
N GLN A 49 -18.31 5.03 6.66
CA GLN A 49 -17.41 3.90 6.42
C GLN A 49 -15.91 4.26 6.49
N CYS A 50 -15.55 5.54 6.63
CA CYS A 50 -14.15 6.00 6.61
C CYS A 50 -13.29 5.35 7.70
N PHE A 51 -13.81 5.24 8.94
CA PHE A 51 -13.07 4.66 10.05
C PHE A 51 -12.89 3.15 9.86
N ARG A 52 -13.94 2.44 9.43
CA ARG A 52 -13.86 1.02 9.06
C ARG A 52 -12.82 0.79 7.96
N HIS A 53 -12.83 1.61 6.89
CA HIS A 53 -11.86 1.49 5.81
C HIS A 53 -10.43 1.81 6.25
N MET A 54 -10.24 2.81 7.12
CA MET A 54 -8.94 3.12 7.72
C MET A 54 -8.39 1.91 8.49
N CYS A 55 -9.18 1.30 9.38
CA CYS A 55 -8.76 0.10 10.13
C CYS A 55 -8.43 -1.08 9.21
N ASN A 56 -9.23 -1.30 8.17
CA ASN A 56 -8.94 -2.35 7.19
C ASN A 56 -7.61 -2.08 6.47
N LEU A 57 -7.33 -0.83 6.10
CA LEU A 57 -6.11 -0.45 5.38
C LEU A 57 -4.85 -0.55 6.25
N GLU A 58 -4.94 -0.34 7.57
CA GLU A 58 -3.83 -0.65 8.50
C GLU A 58 -3.43 -2.12 8.44
N SER A 59 -4.42 -3.01 8.34
CA SER A 59 -4.16 -4.44 8.13
C SER A 59 -3.53 -4.69 6.77
N VAL A 60 -4.10 -4.14 5.69
CA VAL A 60 -3.57 -4.33 4.32
C VAL A 60 -2.14 -3.80 4.17
N LYS A 61 -1.75 -2.78 4.95
CA LYS A 61 -0.37 -2.25 4.96
C LYS A 61 0.65 -3.27 5.48
N THR A 62 0.22 -4.20 6.34
CA THR A 62 1.11 -5.15 7.03
C THR A 62 1.06 -6.56 6.44
N TYR A 63 -0.09 -7.03 5.97
CA TYR A 63 -0.20 -8.34 5.31
C TYR A 63 0.34 -8.30 3.85
N GLU A 64 0.76 -9.47 3.35
CA GLU A 64 1.36 -9.68 2.01
C GLU A 64 2.63 -8.88 1.70
N GLY A 65 3.41 -8.57 2.75
CA GLY A 65 4.62 -7.76 2.69
C GLY A 65 4.39 -6.40 3.32
N THR A 66 5.16 -6.08 4.35
CA THR A 66 5.08 -4.76 4.98
C THR A 66 5.58 -3.66 4.02
N HIS A 67 5.24 -2.41 4.32
CA HIS A 67 5.74 -1.26 3.57
C HIS A 67 7.28 -1.30 3.45
N ASP A 68 7.97 -1.56 4.56
CA ASP A 68 9.44 -1.61 4.59
C ASP A 68 10.01 -2.77 3.76
N ILE A 69 9.37 -3.94 3.79
CA ILE A 69 9.81 -5.08 2.98
C ILE A 69 9.69 -4.75 1.48
N HIS A 70 8.61 -4.10 1.04
CA HIS A 70 8.51 -3.66 -0.35
C HIS A 70 9.54 -2.59 -0.71
N LEU A 71 9.86 -1.69 0.21
CA LEU A 71 10.92 -0.69 0.01
C LEU A 71 12.28 -1.37 -0.17
N LEU A 72 12.59 -2.40 0.61
CA LEU A 72 13.83 -3.18 0.48
C LEU A 72 13.90 -3.94 -0.85
N VAL A 73 12.79 -4.53 -1.32
CA VAL A 73 12.72 -5.16 -2.66
C VAL A 73 13.01 -4.16 -3.77
N LEU A 74 12.52 -2.92 -3.65
CA LEU A 74 12.83 -1.86 -4.61
C LEU A 74 14.28 -1.40 -4.51
N GLY A 75 14.79 -1.24 -3.29
CA GLY A 75 16.19 -0.90 -3.03
C GLY A 75 17.15 -1.90 -3.67
N GLU A 76 16.91 -3.20 -3.47
CA GLU A 76 17.69 -4.27 -4.11
C GLU A 76 17.60 -4.18 -5.64
N HIS A 77 16.41 -3.96 -6.22
CA HIS A 77 16.26 -3.86 -7.66
C HIS A 77 17.03 -2.66 -8.26
N ILE A 78 17.02 -1.52 -7.58
CA ILE A 78 17.66 -0.28 -8.04
C ILE A 78 19.17 -0.34 -7.86
N THR A 79 19.64 -0.87 -6.73
CA THR A 79 21.05 -0.82 -6.33
C THR A 79 21.83 -2.09 -6.65
N GLY A 80 21.14 -3.22 -6.84
CA GLY A 80 21.74 -4.54 -6.93
C GLY A 80 22.22 -5.10 -5.58
N LEU A 81 21.93 -4.43 -4.46
CA LEU A 81 22.39 -4.81 -3.12
C LEU A 81 21.21 -5.20 -2.23
N PRO A 82 21.16 -6.45 -1.70
CA PRO A 82 20.11 -6.85 -0.77
C PRO A 82 20.36 -6.25 0.63
N ALA A 83 19.29 -5.85 1.31
CA ALA A 83 19.34 -5.23 2.65
C ALA A 83 18.24 -5.74 3.60
N PHE A 84 17.84 -7.01 3.48
CA PHE A 84 16.76 -7.61 4.27
C PHE A 84 17.20 -8.05 5.68
N ALA A 85 18.49 -8.19 5.90
CA ALA A 85 19.06 -8.63 7.17
C ALA A 85 20.27 -7.75 7.51
N GLY A 86 20.41 -7.46 8.81
CA GLY A 86 21.66 -6.99 9.41
C GLY A 86 22.35 -8.14 10.13
#